data_AF-A0A6M0CYB5-F1
#
_entry.id   AF-A0A6M0CYB5-F1
#
_cell.length_a   1.000
_cell.length_b   1.000
_cell.length_c   1.000
_cell.angle_alpha   90.00
_cell.angle_beta   90.00
_cell.angle_gamma   90.00
#
_symmetry.space_group_name_H-M   'P 1'
#
loop_
_entity.id
_entity.type
_entity.pdbx_description
1 polymer ?
#
loop_
_entity_poly.entity_id
_entity_poly.type
_entity_poly.pdbx_seq_one_letter_code
_entity_poly.pdbx_strand_id
1 'polypeptide(L)'
;MNLPLSLNLLVFLALLLGLAQASKTSWSLAKKVLVGLIVGVLFGSALHAIYGAGNPTLKSTISWLDLVGNGYVALLQMIVMPLIFVSILSAVARLHNASSLGKISVLTIGTLLFTTAIAALIG
;
A
#
# COMPACT_ATOMS: atom_id res chain seq x y z
N MET A 1 30.28 -13.95 -2.17
CA MET A 1 28.96 -13.76 -2.83
C MET A 1 28.04 -14.86 -2.34
N ASN A 2 27.05 -14.53 -1.51
CA ASN A 2 26.22 -15.53 -0.85
C ASN A 2 25.19 -16.06 -1.86
N LEU A 3 25.47 -17.24 -2.44
CA LEU A 3 24.55 -18.03 -3.26
C LEU A 3 23.07 -18.04 -2.80
N PRO A 4 22.76 -18.12 -1.49
CA PRO A 4 21.36 -18.05 -1.03
C PRO A 4 20.70 -16.67 -1.24
N LEU A 5 21.46 -15.57 -1.22
CA LEU A 5 20.92 -14.22 -1.46
C LEU A 5 20.46 -14.06 -2.91
N SER A 6 21.33 -14.45 -3.85
CA SER A 6 21.03 -14.37 -5.28
C SER A 6 19.84 -15.23 -5.66
N LEU A 7 19.68 -16.40 -5.02
CA LEU A 7 18.55 -17.29 -5.26
C LEU A 7 17.22 -16.68 -4.79
N ASN A 8 17.16 -16.11 -3.59
CA ASN A 8 15.95 -15.44 -3.08
C ASN A 8 15.55 -14.23 -3.94
N LEU A 9 16.54 -13.44 -4.37
CA LEU A 9 16.29 -12.32 -5.28
C LEU A 9 15.76 -12.80 -6.64
N LEU A 10 16.29 -13.92 -7.15
CA LEU A 10 15.81 -14.53 -8.41
C LEU A 10 14.37 -15.04 -8.28
N VAL A 11 14.03 -15.69 -7.16
CA VAL A 11 12.66 -16.13 -6.87
C VAL A 11 11.73 -14.93 -6.72
N PHE A 12 12.16 -13.86 -6.06
CA PHE A 12 11.39 -12.62 -5.96
C PHE A 12 11.18 -11.97 -7.32
N LEU A 13 12.21 -11.90 -8.17
CA LEU A 13 12.09 -11.37 -9.53
C LEU A 13 11.15 -12.23 -10.39
N ALA A 14 11.26 -13.56 -10.29
CA ALA A 14 10.38 -14.49 -10.98
C ALA A 14 8.93 -14.35 -10.52
N LEU A 15 8.69 -14.14 -9.22
CA LEU A 15 7.37 -13.83 -8.67
C LEU A 15 6.83 -12.50 -9.19
N LEU A 16 7.64 -11.44 -9.20
CA LEU A 16 7.24 -10.14 -9.75
C LEU A 16 6.89 -10.23 -11.23
N LEU A 17 7.67 -10.96 -12.03
CA LEU A 17 7.41 -11.15 -13.45
C LEU A 17 6.17 -12.04 -13.69
N GLY A 18 5.99 -13.09 -12.90
CA GLY A 18 4.79 -13.93 -12.95
C GLY A 18 3.53 -13.14 -12.60
N LEU A 19 3.61 -12.27 -11.59
CA LEU A 19 2.51 -11.39 -11.19
C LEU A 19 2.27 -10.28 -12.23
N ALA A 20 3.32 -9.73 -12.84
CA ALA A 20 3.22 -8.74 -13.92
C ALA A 20 2.67 -9.34 -15.22
N GLN A 21 2.92 -10.62 -15.48
CA GLN A 21 2.31 -11.32 -16.61
C GLN A 21 0.83 -11.65 -16.32
N ALA A 22 0.52 -12.06 -15.09
CA ALA A 22 -0.85 -12.19 -14.61
C ALA A 22 -1.60 -10.84 -14.63
N SER A 23 -0.91 -9.70 -14.49
CA SER A 23 -1.54 -8.37 -14.58
C SER A 23 -1.90 -7.92 -15.99
N LYS A 24 -1.44 -8.63 -17.05
CA LYS A 24 -1.90 -8.39 -18.44
C LYS A 24 -3.29 -8.95 -18.72
N THR A 25 -3.83 -9.76 -17.81
CA THR A 25 -5.19 -10.29 -17.92
C THR A 25 -6.23 -9.18 -17.62
N SER A 26 -7.43 -9.29 -18.19
CA SER A 26 -8.52 -8.29 -18.11
C SER A 26 -9.20 -8.17 -16.73
N TRP A 27 -8.56 -8.63 -15.66
CA TRP A 27 -9.14 -8.62 -14.31
C TRP A 27 -9.19 -7.20 -13.74
N SER A 28 -10.19 -6.96 -12.88
CA SER A 28 -10.32 -5.74 -12.08
C SER A 28 -9.05 -5.49 -11.24
N LEU A 29 -8.66 -4.22 -11.12
CA LEU A 29 -7.50 -3.77 -10.35
C LEU A 29 -7.53 -4.31 -8.91
N ALA A 30 -8.71 -4.33 -8.28
CA ALA A 30 -8.89 -4.83 -6.92
C ALA A 30 -8.48 -6.30 -6.78
N LYS A 31 -8.84 -7.15 -7.76
CA LYS A 31 -8.44 -8.56 -7.77
C LYS A 31 -6.92 -8.71 -7.96
N LYS A 32 -6.31 -7.87 -8.80
CA LYS A 32 -4.85 -7.88 -9.01
C LYS A 32 -4.09 -7.51 -7.74
N VAL A 33 -4.54 -6.47 -7.03
CA VAL A 33 -3.94 -6.04 -5.76
C VAL A 33 -4.12 -7.12 -4.69
N LEU A 34 -5.31 -7.73 -4.58
CA LEU A 34 -5.58 -8.78 -3.60
C LEU A 34 -4.68 -10.01 -3.83
N VAL A 35 -4.54 -10.46 -5.08
CA VAL A 35 -3.64 -11.59 -5.40
C VAL A 35 -2.18 -11.23 -5.08
N GLY A 36 -1.74 -10.02 -5.42
CA GLY A 36 -0.40 -9.54 -5.08
C GLY A 36 -0.15 -9.53 -3.56
N LEU A 37 -1.14 -9.10 -2.78
CA LEU A 37 -1.07 -9.13 -1.32
C LEU A 37 -0.94 -10.56 -0.78
N ILE A 38 -1.79 -11.48 -1.24
CA ILE A 38 -1.77 -12.88 -0.78
C ILE A 38 -0.42 -13.53 -1.11
N VAL A 39 0.05 -13.37 -2.35
CA VAL A 39 1.33 -13.92 -2.79
C VAL A 39 2.50 -13.30 -2.02
N GLY A 40 2.48 -11.99 -1.81
CA GLY A 40 3.51 -11.27 -1.04
C GLY A 40 3.57 -11.72 0.41
N VAL A 41 2.43 -11.89 1.07
CA VAL A 41 2.35 -12.39 2.45
C VAL A 41 2.88 -13.83 2.53
N LEU A 42 2.44 -14.73 1.64
CA LEU A 42 2.93 -16.11 1.61
C LEU A 42 4.44 -16.18 1.40
N PHE A 43 4.98 -15.38 0.47
CA PHE A 43 6.42 -15.31 0.21
C PHE A 43 7.20 -14.76 1.40
N GLY A 44 6.73 -13.68 2.01
CA GLY A 44 7.34 -13.09 3.20
C GLY A 44 7.35 -14.05 4.39
N SER A 45 6.24 -14.76 4.63
CA SER A 45 6.15 -15.78 5.68
C SER A 45 7.06 -16.98 5.41
N ALA A 46 7.14 -17.45 4.16
CA ALA A 46 8.04 -18.54 3.77
C ALA A 46 9.52 -18.16 3.96
N LEU A 47 9.92 -16.94 3.57
CA LEU A 47 11.28 -16.44 3.81
C LEU A 47 11.61 -16.36 5.30
N HIS A 48 10.66 -15.91 6.12
CA HIS A 48 10.83 -15.85 7.57
C HIS A 48 11.02 -17.26 8.16
N ALA A 49 10.24 -18.25 7.71
CA ALA A 49 10.31 -19.62 8.19
C ALA A 49 11.61 -20.35 7.78
N ILE A 50 12.15 -20.07 6.58
CA ILE A 50 13.35 -20.75 6.07
C ILE A 50 14.65 -20.18 6.65
N TYR A 51 14.76 -18.86 6.79
CA TYR A 51 16.04 -18.22 7.17
C TYR A 51 16.19 -17.95 8.67
N GLY A 52 15.08 -17.86 9.41
CA GLY A 52 15.09 -17.47 10.83
C GLY A 52 15.61 -16.03 11.05
N ALA A 53 15.22 -15.41 12.17
CA ALA A 53 15.45 -13.99 12.45
C ALA A 53 16.94 -13.53 12.54
N GLY A 54 17.91 -14.43 12.40
CA GLY A 54 19.34 -14.16 12.61
C GLY A 54 20.23 -14.14 11.37
N ASN A 55 19.73 -14.47 10.17
CA ASN A 55 20.62 -14.62 9.01
C ASN A 55 20.85 -13.28 8.26
N PRO A 56 22.10 -12.84 8.05
CA PRO A 56 22.40 -11.61 7.29
C PRO A 56 21.83 -11.62 5.86
N THR A 57 21.59 -12.82 5.30
CA THR A 57 20.96 -13.00 3.97
C THR A 57 19.51 -12.49 3.95
N LEU A 58 18.75 -12.71 5.02
CA LEU A 58 17.36 -12.26 5.11
C LEU A 58 17.28 -10.73 5.17
N LYS A 59 18.15 -10.10 5.98
CA LYS A 59 18.23 -8.65 6.11
C LYS A 59 18.56 -7.98 4.77
N SER A 60 19.50 -8.54 4.01
CA SER A 60 19.83 -8.05 2.67
C SER A 60 18.69 -8.27 1.68
N THR A 61 17.96 -9.40 1.72
CA THR A 61 16.78 -9.61 0.87
C THR A 61 15.65 -8.64 1.19
N ILE A 62 15.37 -8.36 2.47
CA ILE A 62 14.39 -7.35 2.90
C ILE A 62 14.75 -5.97 2.37
N SER A 63 16.03 -5.56 2.43
CA SER A 63 16.45 -4.26 1.89
C SER A 63 16.19 -4.10 0.39
N TRP A 64 16.26 -5.19 -0.39
CA TRP A 64 15.92 -5.16 -1.82
C TRP A 64 14.41 -5.14 -2.06
N LEU A 65 13.63 -5.86 -1.25
CA LEU A 65 12.16 -5.81 -1.24
C LEU A 65 11.67 -4.39 -0.93
N ASP A 66 12.26 -3.76 0.08
CA ASP A 66 11.95 -2.41 0.52
C ASP A 66 12.23 -1.37 -0.56
N LEU A 67 13.26 -1.56 -1.39
CA LEU A 67 13.54 -0.64 -2.50
C LEU A 67 12.37 -0.56 -3.48
N VAL A 68 11.77 -1.71 -3.82
CA VAL A 68 10.61 -1.78 -4.71
C VAL A 68 9.36 -1.23 -4.03
N GLY A 69 9.12 -1.61 -2.76
CA GLY A 69 7.97 -1.17 -1.98
C GLY A 69 7.97 0.35 -1.74
N ASN A 70 9.10 0.89 -1.29
CA ASN A 70 9.28 2.33 -1.08
C ASN A 70 9.19 3.09 -2.41
N GLY A 71 9.72 2.53 -3.50
CA GLY A 71 9.56 3.11 -4.84
C GLY A 71 8.08 3.28 -5.20
N TYR A 72 7.25 2.25 -5.00
CA TYR A 72 5.81 2.34 -5.23
C TYR A 72 5.13 3.40 -4.38
N VAL A 73 5.42 3.43 -3.06
CA VAL A 73 4.83 4.43 -2.14
C VAL A 73 5.26 5.85 -2.50
N ALA A 74 6.52 6.07 -2.86
CA ALA A 74 7.03 7.38 -3.26
C ALA A 74 6.33 7.90 -4.52
N LEU A 75 6.08 7.02 -5.50
CA LEU A 75 5.33 7.38 -6.70
C LEU A 75 3.87 7.75 -6.37
N LEU A 76 3.22 7.03 -5.44
CA LEU A 76 1.88 7.41 -4.97
C LEU A 76 1.90 8.76 -4.25
N GLN A 77 2.87 8.99 -3.36
CA GLN A 77 2.99 10.24 -2.62
C GLN A 77 3.19 11.46 -3.54
N MET A 78 3.95 11.30 -4.64
CA MET A 78 4.13 12.34 -5.65
C MET A 78 2.81 12.79 -6.28
N ILE A 79 1.87 11.85 -6.48
CA ILE A 79 0.55 12.15 -7.07
C ILE A 79 -0.42 12.70 -6.02
N VAL A 80 -0.36 12.18 -4.80
CA VAL A 80 -1.33 12.49 -3.72
C VAL A 80 -1.28 13.97 -3.33
N MET A 81 -0.09 14.55 -3.11
CA MET A 81 0.02 15.94 -2.63
C MET A 81 -0.62 16.98 -3.58
N PRO A 82 -0.32 16.99 -4.89
CA PRO A 82 -0.98 17.90 -5.84
C PRO A 82 -2.48 17.63 -5.97
N LEU A 83 -2.88 16.35 -6.00
CA LEU A 83 -4.26 15.95 -6.21
C LEU A 83 -5.17 16.42 -5.06
N ILE A 84 -4.70 16.33 -3.81
CA ILE A 84 -5.45 16.80 -2.64
C ILE A 84 -5.75 18.30 -2.77
N PHE A 85 -4.76 19.11 -3.15
CA PHE A 85 -4.95 20.56 -3.31
C PHE A 85 -5.99 20.87 -4.38
N VAL A 86 -5.86 20.28 -5.57
CA VAL A 86 -6.81 20.50 -6.68
C VAL A 86 -8.20 20.00 -6.32
N SER A 87 -8.30 18.85 -5.64
CA SER A 87 -9.57 18.26 -5.22
C SER A 87 -10.30 19.15 -4.21
N ILE A 88 -9.61 19.66 -3.18
CA ILE A 88 -10.19 20.57 -2.19
C ILE A 88 -10.59 21.89 -2.83
N LEU A 89 -9.70 22.49 -3.65
CA LEU A 89 -9.98 23.77 -4.31
C LEU A 89 -11.22 23.65 -5.23
N SER A 90 -11.31 22.57 -6.00
CA SER A 90 -12.47 22.31 -6.87
C SER A 90 -13.75 22.10 -6.06
N ALA A 91 -13.69 21.36 -4.95
CA ALA A 91 -14.83 21.13 -4.08
C ALA A 91 -15.35 22.43 -3.45
N VAL A 92 -14.44 23.30 -2.98
CA VAL A 92 -14.79 24.59 -2.39
C VAL A 92 -15.32 25.55 -3.46
N ALA A 93 -14.68 25.62 -4.63
CA ALA A 93 -15.11 26.50 -5.73
C ALA A 93 -16.51 26.14 -6.27
N ARG A 94 -16.93 24.88 -6.16
CA ARG A 94 -18.27 24.41 -6.58
C ARG A 94 -19.35 24.64 -5.52
N LEU A 95 -18.99 25.11 -4.33
CA LEU A 95 -19.93 25.31 -3.26
C LEU A 95 -20.50 26.73 -3.29
N HIS A 96 -21.74 26.87 -3.76
CA HIS A 96 -22.42 28.18 -3.85
C HIS A 96 -22.78 28.80 -2.48
N ASN A 97 -22.95 27.98 -1.45
CA ASN A 97 -23.36 28.44 -0.11
C ASN A 97 -22.26 28.16 0.91
N ALA A 98 -21.52 29.20 1.32
CA ALA A 98 -20.47 29.09 2.34
C ALA A 98 -20.98 28.52 3.68
N SER A 99 -22.24 28.79 4.03
CA SER A 99 -22.90 28.22 5.22
C SER A 99 -23.00 26.69 5.18
N SER A 100 -23.12 26.09 4.00
CA SER A 100 -23.18 24.64 3.83
C SER A 100 -21.82 23.98 4.12
N LEU A 101 -20.70 24.70 3.94
CA LEU A 101 -19.36 24.17 4.24
C LEU A 101 -19.20 23.91 5.75
N GLY A 102 -19.67 24.85 6.58
CA GLY A 102 -19.64 24.72 8.04
C GLY A 102 -20.48 23.53 8.51
N LYS A 103 -21.69 23.36 7.97
CA LYS A 103 -22.55 22.20 8.31
C LYS A 103 -21.93 20.86 7.89
N ILE A 104 -21.37 20.78 6.67
CA ILE A 104 -20.70 19.57 6.18
C ILE A 104 -19.50 19.23 7.05
N SER A 105 -18.69 20.23 7.42
CA SER A 105 -17.52 20.05 8.29
C SER A 105 -17.91 19.53 9.67
N VAL A 106 -18.91 20.14 10.32
CA VAL A 106 -19.40 19.70 11.63
C VAL A 106 -19.96 18.28 11.58
N LEU A 107 -20.75 17.95 10.56
CA LEU A 107 -21.28 16.59 10.38
C LEU A 107 -20.17 15.56 10.15
N THR A 108 -19.15 15.90 9.35
CA THR A 108 -18.04 15.02 9.03
C THR A 108 -17.16 14.77 10.26
N ILE A 109 -16.78 15.84 10.95
CA ILE A 109 -15.99 15.76 12.19
C ILE A 109 -16.76 14.96 13.26
N GLY A 110 -18.05 15.26 13.46
CA GLY A 110 -18.89 14.53 14.41
C GLY A 110 -18.97 13.04 14.08
N THR A 111 -19.16 12.69 12.80
CA THR A 111 -19.20 11.29 12.36
C THR A 111 -17.85 10.59 12.56
N LEU A 112 -16.74 11.22 12.16
CA LEU A 112 -15.40 10.66 12.33
C LEU A 112 -15.09 10.43 13.81
N LEU A 113 -15.30 11.43 14.67
CA LEU A 113 -15.09 11.31 16.11
C LEU A 113 -15.96 10.21 16.72
N PHE A 114 -17.22 10.10 16.31
CA PHE A 114 -18.12 9.06 16.77
C PHE A 114 -17.64 7.66 16.35
N THR A 115 -17.25 7.47 15.08
CA THR A 115 -16.71 6.20 14.60
C THR A 115 -15.37 5.83 15.26
N THR A 116 -14.51 6.81 15.53
CA THR A 116 -13.27 6.62 16.27
C THR A 116 -13.54 6.24 17.72
N ALA A 117 -14.52 6.86 18.38
CA ALA A 117 -14.91 6.51 19.74
C ALA A 117 -15.42 5.07 19.82
N ILE A 118 -16.25 4.63 18.88
CA ILE A 118 -16.69 3.23 18.78
C ILE A 118 -15.49 2.30 18.54
N ALA A 119 -14.60 2.64 17.61
CA ALA A 119 -13.42 1.83 17.32
C ALA A 119 -12.49 1.70 18.54
N ALA A 120 -12.31 2.75 19.33
CA ALA A 120 -11.50 2.74 20.56
C ALA A 120 -12.17 2.02 21.74
N LEU A 121 -13.49 1.84 21.71
CA LEU A 121 -14.21 1.04 22.71
C LEU A 121 -14.19 -0.47 22.38
N ILE A 122 -14.18 -0.82 21.09
CA ILE A 122 -14.21 -2.21 20.61
C ILE A 122 -12.78 -2.79 20.46
N GLY A 123 -11.86 -2.00 19.91
CA GLY A 123 -10.46 -2.37 19.66
C GLY A 123 -9.59 -2.17 20.89
#